data_AF-A0AAV1JPR8-F1
#
_entry.id   AF-A0AAV1JPR8-F1
#
_cell.length_a   1.000
_cell.length_b   1.000
_cell.length_c   1.000
_cell.angle_alpha   90.00
_cell.angle_beta   90.00
_cell.angle_gamma   90.00
#
_symmetry.space_group_name_H-M   'P 1'
#
loop_
_entity.id
_entity.type
_entity.pdbx_description
1 polymer ?
#
loop_
_entity_poly.entity_id
_entity_poly.type
_entity_poly.pdbx_seq_one_letter_code
_entity_poly.pdbx_strand_id
1 'polypeptide(L)'
;MLKNIAELVALAAVIHLTLVGSRPAEARSVDLADVFNRTVCPIKVEIDENPHRVPRKIKMLKCAEEPRDWCRQPEVPPHLQHECCRHSRHGHVMECVELHDTVLVFDKKKNEMVTLDVAVGCSCIVEKSTRAPPVEQSPT
;
A
#
# COMPACT_ATOMS: atom_id res chain seq x y z
N MET A 1 13.39 -2.25 -62.92
CA MET A 1 13.98 -2.92 -61.73
C MET A 1 14.24 -1.99 -60.54
N LEU A 2 14.27 -0.66 -60.68
CA LEU A 2 14.56 0.26 -59.56
C LEU A 2 13.37 0.54 -58.61
N LYS A 3 12.13 0.28 -59.02
CA LYS A 3 10.92 0.56 -58.22
C LYS A 3 10.76 -0.38 -57.01
N ASN A 4 11.30 -1.60 -57.07
CA ASN A 4 11.11 -2.63 -56.05
C ASN A 4 12.06 -2.47 -54.85
N ILE A 5 13.14 -1.68 -54.98
CA ILE A 5 14.12 -1.47 -53.91
C ILE A 5 13.62 -0.38 -52.96
N ALA A 6 12.93 0.64 -53.47
CA ALA A 6 12.40 1.74 -52.67
C ALA A 6 11.31 1.29 -51.69
N GLU A 7 10.43 0.36 -52.09
CA GLU A 7 9.40 -0.18 -51.20
C GLU A 7 9.97 -1.07 -50.09
N LEU A 8 11.04 -1.82 -50.37
CA LEU A 8 11.70 -2.67 -49.37
C LEU A 8 12.38 -1.85 -48.25
N VAL A 9 12.98 -0.71 -48.60
CA VAL A 9 13.66 0.16 -47.62
C VAL A 9 12.65 0.88 -46.72
N ALA A 10 11.48 1.25 -47.26
CA ALA A 10 10.42 1.90 -46.48
C ALA A 10 9.82 0.97 -45.40
N LEU A 11 9.66 -0.32 -45.69
CA LEU A 11 9.16 -1.31 -44.73
C LEU A 11 10.17 -1.61 -43.60
N ALA A 12 11.47 -1.61 -43.89
CA ALA A 12 12.51 -1.83 -42.88
C ALA A 12 12.60 -0.69 -41.85
N ALA A 13 12.34 0.55 -42.27
CA ALA A 13 12.34 1.72 -41.38
C ALA A 13 11.16 1.72 -40.38
N VAL A 14 10.00 1.20 -40.77
CA VAL A 14 8.81 1.15 -39.90
C VAL A 14 8.96 0.10 -38.80
N ILE A 15 9.65 -1.02 -39.07
CA ILE A 15 9.86 -2.09 -38.08
C ILE A 15 10.82 -1.67 -36.96
N HIS A 16 11.75 -0.73 -37.21
CA HIS A 16 12.67 -0.25 -36.17
C HIS A 16 12.06 0.81 -35.25
N LEU A 17 11.03 1.56 -35.67
CA LEU A 17 10.42 2.60 -34.82
C LEU A 17 9.46 2.06 -33.77
N THR A 18 8.92 0.84 -33.93
CA THR A 18 7.94 0.28 -32.97
C THR A 18 8.57 -0.54 -31.84
N LEU A 19 9.87 -0.87 -31.92
CA LEU A 19 10.55 -1.69 -30.91
C LEU A 19 11.19 -0.89 -29.76
N VAL A 20 11.20 0.45 -29.82
CA VAL A 20 11.84 1.31 -28.80
C VAL A 20 10.84 1.78 -27.74
N GLY A 21 9.53 1.66 -28.00
CA GLY A 21 8.47 2.16 -27.12
C GLY A 21 8.08 1.25 -25.95
N SER A 22 8.63 0.03 -25.86
CA SER A 22 8.26 -0.97 -24.83
C SER A 22 9.34 -1.22 -23.79
N ARG A 23 10.26 -0.26 -23.58
CA ARG A 23 11.04 -0.27 -22.34
C ARG A 23 10.06 0.05 -21.20
N PRO A 24 9.81 -0.87 -20.24
CA PRO A 24 9.03 -0.51 -19.07
C PRO A 24 9.71 0.72 -18.48
N ALA A 25 8.93 1.80 -18.30
CA ALA A 25 9.41 3.01 -17.66
C ALA A 25 10.21 2.57 -16.44
N GLU A 26 11.50 2.92 -16.42
CA GLU A 26 12.44 2.55 -15.36
C GLU A 26 11.73 2.85 -14.05
N ALA A 27 11.31 1.79 -13.36
CA ALA A 27 10.51 1.91 -12.16
C ALA A 27 11.40 2.69 -11.20
N ARG A 28 11.14 3.99 -11.05
CA ARG A 28 11.84 4.82 -10.07
C ARG A 28 11.67 4.07 -8.76
N SER A 29 12.76 3.54 -8.23
CA SER A 29 12.77 2.86 -6.96
C SER A 29 12.41 3.91 -5.92
N VAL A 30 11.13 3.98 -5.58
CA VAL A 30 10.71 4.71 -4.41
C VAL A 30 11.27 3.91 -3.25
N ASP A 31 12.22 4.50 -2.51
CA ASP A 31 12.71 3.87 -1.30
C ASP A 31 11.52 3.75 -0.35
N LEU A 32 11.13 2.50 -0.08
CA LEU A 32 10.04 2.20 0.82
C LEU A 32 10.30 2.80 2.21
N ALA A 33 11.57 2.98 2.60
CA ALA A 33 11.92 3.67 3.84
C ALA A 33 11.42 5.12 3.88
N ASP A 34 11.44 5.84 2.75
CA ASP A 34 10.96 7.22 2.66
C ASP A 34 9.43 7.33 2.73
N VAL A 35 8.72 6.31 2.24
CA VAL A 35 7.24 6.26 2.29
C VAL A 35 6.75 5.81 3.66
N PHE A 36 7.38 4.79 4.26
CA PHE A 36 7.04 4.31 5.59
C PHE A 36 7.33 5.34 6.69
N ASN A 37 8.30 6.22 6.47
CA ASN A 37 8.57 7.35 7.35
C ASN A 37 7.60 8.51 7.18
N ARG A 38 6.50 8.39 6.43
CA ARG A 38 5.54 9.48 6.21
C ARG A 38 4.10 9.19 6.61
N THR A 39 3.84 8.01 7.16
CA THR A 39 2.48 7.58 7.53
C THR A 39 2.20 7.84 9.01
N VAL A 40 0.93 8.15 9.32
CA VAL A 40 0.46 8.30 10.72
C VAL A 40 0.60 6.97 11.48
N CYS A 41 0.22 5.88 10.82
CA CYS A 41 0.42 4.52 11.31
C CYS A 41 1.74 3.96 10.76
N PRO A 42 2.76 3.77 11.61
CA PRO A 42 4.05 3.28 11.16
C PRO A 42 3.92 1.83 10.71
N ILE A 43 4.65 1.48 9.64
CA ILE A 43 4.62 0.14 9.05
C ILE A 43 5.94 -0.59 9.37
N LYS A 44 5.83 -1.85 9.81
CA LYS A 44 6.92 -2.81 9.95
C LYS A 44 6.79 -3.85 8.84
N VAL A 45 7.89 -4.09 8.11
CA VAL A 45 7.93 -5.12 7.07
C VAL A 45 8.39 -6.44 7.67
N GLU A 46 7.56 -7.47 7.59
CA GLU A 46 7.92 -8.86 7.90
C GLU A 46 8.02 -9.66 6.59
N ILE A 47 9.01 -10.55 6.50
CA ILE A 47 9.21 -11.39 5.31
C ILE A 47 8.85 -12.82 5.69
N ASP A 48 7.73 -13.31 5.17
CA ASP A 48 7.33 -14.71 5.26
C ASP A 48 7.98 -15.49 4.11
N GLU A 49 8.92 -16.37 4.45
CA GLU A 49 9.69 -17.17 3.51
C GLU A 49 9.33 -18.65 3.58
N ASN A 50 8.80 -19.19 2.48
CA ASN A 50 8.46 -20.60 2.34
C ASN A 50 9.07 -21.16 1.04
N PRO A 51 10.04 -22.10 1.11
CA PRO A 51 10.71 -22.64 -0.08
C PRO A 51 9.77 -23.48 -0.98
N HIS A 52 8.65 -23.94 -0.44
CA HIS A 52 7.65 -24.74 -1.15
C HIS A 52 6.54 -23.90 -1.77
N ARG A 53 6.57 -22.58 -1.63
CA ARG A 53 5.54 -21.67 -2.17
C ARG A 53 6.05 -20.89 -3.38
N VAL A 54 5.15 -20.54 -4.30
CA VAL A 54 5.38 -19.51 -5.33
C VAL A 54 4.37 -18.38 -5.12
N PRO A 55 4.81 -17.13 -4.87
CA PRO A 55 6.21 -16.71 -4.66
C PRO A 55 6.79 -17.23 -3.34
N ARG A 56 8.12 -17.43 -3.32
CA ARG A 56 8.86 -17.94 -2.13
C ARG A 56 8.82 -16.97 -0.95
N LYS A 57 8.93 -15.67 -1.23
CA LYS A 57 8.95 -14.61 -0.23
C LYS A 57 7.71 -13.75 -0.38
N ILE A 58 7.00 -13.52 0.72
CA ILE A 58 5.88 -12.59 0.80
C ILE A 58 6.26 -11.53 1.83
N LYS A 59 6.09 -10.25 1.46
CA LYS A 59 6.31 -9.13 2.38
C LYS A 59 4.96 -8.79 3.02
N MET A 60 4.88 -8.88 4.34
CA MET A 60 3.73 -8.45 5.14
C MET A 60 4.02 -7.07 5.72
N LEU A 61 3.10 -6.13 5.53
CA LEU A 61 3.18 -4.76 5.99
C LEU A 61 2.32 -4.61 7.25
N LYS A 62 2.92 -4.89 8.41
CA LYS A 62 2.25 -4.87 9.72
C LYS A 62 2.30 -3.51 10.38
N CYS A 63 1.36 -3.24 11.28
CA CYS A 63 1.37 -1.99 12.05
C CYS A 63 2.34 -2.08 13.21
N ALA A 64 3.11 -1.02 13.44
CA ALA A 64 3.85 -0.88 14.67
C ALA A 64 2.88 -0.66 15.84
N GLU A 65 3.21 -1.22 17.02
CA GLU A 65 2.32 -1.24 18.21
C GLU A 65 1.91 0.16 18.70
N GLU A 66 2.74 1.18 18.45
CA GLU A 66 2.44 2.54 18.85
C GLU A 66 2.25 3.44 17.62
N PRO A 67 1.11 4.16 17.51
CA PRO A 67 0.98 5.21 16.52
C PRO A 67 2.12 6.20 16.75
N ARG A 68 2.79 6.63 15.68
CA ARG A 68 3.88 7.59 15.83
C ARG A 68 3.32 8.84 16.50
N ASP A 69 4.15 9.48 17.32
CA ASP A 69 3.96 10.87 17.78
C ASP A 69 3.94 11.88 16.61
N TRP A 70 3.76 11.42 15.37
CA TRP A 70 3.59 12.21 14.16
C TRP A 70 2.65 13.39 14.39
N CYS A 71 1.49 13.14 15.00
CA CYS A 71 0.50 14.18 15.26
C CYS A 71 0.95 15.21 16.32
N ARG A 72 2.07 14.97 17.01
CA ARG A 72 2.69 15.86 18.00
C ARG A 72 3.94 16.57 17.44
N GLN A 73 4.44 16.19 16.27
CA GLN A 73 5.62 16.83 15.68
C GLN A 73 5.28 18.25 15.20
N PRO A 74 6.06 19.27 15.59
CA PRO A 74 5.80 20.67 15.23
C PRO A 74 5.98 20.96 13.73
N GLU A 75 6.61 20.03 13.00
CA GLU A 75 6.98 20.17 11.59
C GLU A 75 5.92 19.68 10.61
N VAL A 76 4.81 19.08 11.08
CA VAL A 76 3.76 18.60 10.18
C VAL A 76 3.03 19.81 9.58
N PRO A 77 3.14 20.05 8.26
CA PRO A 77 2.53 21.22 7.66
C PRO A 77 1.00 21.22 7.87
N PRO A 78 0.35 22.37 8.09
CA PRO A 78 -1.08 22.43 8.40
C PRO A 78 -1.98 21.77 7.35
N HIS A 79 -1.56 21.79 6.09
CA HIS A 79 -2.26 21.16 4.96
C HIS A 79 -2.06 19.64 4.87
N LEU A 80 -1.11 19.09 5.64
CA LEU A 80 -0.85 17.66 5.81
C LEU A 80 -1.37 17.15 7.17
N GLN A 81 -2.15 17.96 7.90
CA GLN A 81 -2.87 17.50 9.09
C GLN A 81 -3.97 16.52 8.66
N HIS A 82 -3.55 15.25 8.55
CA HIS A 82 -4.44 14.12 8.33
C HIS A 82 -5.62 14.18 9.31
N GLU A 83 -6.79 13.76 8.85
CA GLU A 83 -8.01 13.75 9.66
C GLU A 83 -7.80 13.05 11.01
N CYS A 84 -6.98 11.99 11.02
CA CYS A 84 -6.50 11.31 12.22
C CYS A 84 -5.81 12.24 13.24
N CYS A 85 -4.93 13.12 12.79
CA CYS A 85 -4.24 14.06 13.68
C CYS A 85 -5.12 15.22 14.15
N ARG A 86 -6.19 15.56 13.40
CA ARG A 86 -7.16 16.59 13.85
C ARG A 86 -8.03 16.09 14.99
N HIS A 87 -8.42 14.82 14.97
CA HIS A 87 -9.32 14.24 15.97
C HIS A 87 -8.62 13.80 17.27
N SER A 88 -7.29 13.59 17.25
CA SER A 88 -6.54 13.25 18.47
C SER A 88 -6.62 14.32 19.57
N ARG A 89 -6.93 15.58 19.20
CA ARG A 89 -7.08 16.70 20.14
C ARG A 89 -8.43 16.74 20.86
N HIS A 90 -9.41 15.97 20.43
CA HIS A 90 -10.79 16.01 20.92
C HIS A 90 -11.17 14.82 21.82
N GLY A 91 -10.18 14.07 22.32
CA GLY A 91 -10.42 12.90 23.17
C GLY A 91 -11.00 11.70 22.42
N HIS A 92 -10.88 11.67 21.09
CA HIS A 92 -11.18 10.48 20.30
C HIS A 92 -10.06 9.45 20.44
N VAL A 93 -10.45 8.18 20.54
CA VAL A 93 -9.50 7.06 20.48
C VAL A 93 -9.11 6.86 19.03
N MET A 94 -7.81 6.93 18.76
CA MET A 94 -7.21 6.59 17.48
C MET A 94 -6.63 5.19 17.59
N GLU A 95 -6.83 4.39 16.55
CA GLU A 95 -6.22 3.07 16.44
C GLU A 95 -5.58 2.89 15.06
N CYS A 96 -4.43 2.24 15.03
CA CYS A 96 -3.79 1.79 13.80
C CYS A 96 -4.18 0.34 13.54
N VAL A 97 -4.84 0.11 12.42
CA VAL A 97 -5.34 -1.21 12.02
C VAL A 97 -4.64 -1.69 10.76
N GLU A 98 -4.35 -2.98 10.72
CA GLU A 98 -3.78 -3.65 9.56
C GLU A 98 -4.83 -3.75 8.44
N LEU A 99 -4.41 -3.46 7.21
CA LEU A 99 -5.18 -3.68 6.01
C LEU A 99 -4.79 -5.03 5.44
N HIS A 100 -5.78 -5.89 5.22
CA HIS A 100 -5.57 -7.25 4.77
C HIS A 100 -6.07 -7.42 3.32
N ASP A 101 -5.34 -8.23 2.54
CA ASP A 101 -5.75 -8.68 1.23
C ASP A 101 -5.51 -10.19 1.10
N THR A 102 -6.37 -10.86 0.31
CA THR A 102 -6.26 -12.29 0.04
C THR A 102 -5.50 -12.52 -1.26
N VAL A 103 -4.35 -13.18 -1.17
CA VAL A 103 -3.53 -13.52 -2.34
C VAL A 103 -3.58 -15.01 -2.64
N LEU A 104 -3.48 -15.35 -3.92
CA LEU A 104 -3.37 -16.73 -4.38
C LEU A 104 -1.89 -17.11 -4.52
N VAL A 105 -1.51 -18.23 -3.92
CA VAL A 105 -0.14 -18.76 -3.95
C VAL A 105 -0.16 -20.23 -4.37
N PHE A 106 0.87 -20.66 -5.07
CA PHE A 106 1.00 -22.07 -5.45
C PHE A 106 1.86 -22.82 -4.42
N ASP A 107 1.32 -23.89 -3.83
CA ASP A 107 2.05 -24.79 -2.92
C ASP A 107 2.58 -26.01 -3.69
N LYS A 108 3.90 -26.10 -3.81
CA LYS A 108 4.60 -27.18 -4.51
C LYS A 108 4.52 -28.53 -3.80
N LYS A 109 4.35 -28.57 -2.48
CA LYS A 109 4.22 -29.84 -1.73
C LYS A 109 2.88 -30.49 -1.99
N LYS A 110 1.83 -29.67 -2.08
CA LYS A 110 0.45 -30.12 -2.29
C LYS A 110 0.04 -30.12 -3.76
N ASN A 111 0.81 -29.44 -4.61
CA ASN A 111 0.52 -29.25 -6.03
C ASN A 111 -0.86 -28.57 -6.26
N GLU A 112 -1.15 -27.54 -5.46
CA GLU A 112 -2.44 -26.83 -5.47
C GLU A 112 -2.28 -25.32 -5.28
N MET A 113 -3.33 -24.57 -5.63
CA MET A 113 -3.45 -23.15 -5.31
C MET A 113 -4.07 -22.99 -3.92
N VAL A 114 -3.44 -22.16 -3.08
CA VAL A 114 -3.87 -21.86 -1.71
C VAL A 114 -4.10 -20.36 -1.59
N THR A 115 -5.11 -19.96 -0.83
CA THR A 115 -5.33 -18.56 -0.45
C THR A 115 -4.54 -18.24 0.81
N LEU A 116 -3.88 -17.08 0.82
CA LEU A 116 -3.16 -16.55 1.96
C LEU A 116 -3.71 -15.16 2.29
N ASP A 117 -4.00 -14.92 3.56
CA ASP A 117 -4.31 -13.60 4.07
C ASP A 117 -3.01 -12.83 4.38
N VAL A 118 -2.85 -11.64 3.80
CA VAL A 118 -1.61 -10.87 3.85
C VAL A 118 -1.92 -9.45 4.31
N ALA A 119 -1.22 -9.00 5.36
CA ALA A 119 -1.20 -7.59 5.71
C ALA A 119 -0.48 -6.79 4.62
N VAL A 120 -1.19 -5.89 3.95
CA VAL A 120 -0.72 -5.06 2.83
C VAL A 120 -0.56 -3.59 3.19
N GLY A 121 -0.87 -3.20 4.42
CA GLY A 121 -0.63 -1.84 4.89
C GLY A 121 -1.26 -1.57 6.25
N CYS A 122 -1.19 -0.30 6.64
CA CYS A 122 -1.80 0.20 7.87
C CYS A 122 -2.67 1.40 7.58
N SER A 123 -3.80 1.47 8.26
CA SER A 123 -4.67 2.62 8.24
C SER A 123 -4.93 3.10 9.66
N CYS A 124 -5.21 4.40 9.78
CA CYS A 124 -5.71 4.95 11.03
C CYS A 124 -7.23 5.00 10.99
N ILE A 125 -7.86 4.51 12.06
CA ILE A 125 -9.28 4.67 12.32
C ILE A 125 -9.50 5.57 13.54
N VAL A 126 -10.60 6.31 13.51
CA VAL A 126 -11.02 7.19 14.61
C VAL A 126 -12.38 6.70 15.09
N GLU A 127 -12.44 6.20 16.32
CA GLU A 127 -13.71 5.81 16.91
C GLU A 127 -14.48 7.07 17.34
N LYS A 128 -15.61 7.33 16.66
CA LYS A 128 -16.58 8.31 17.16
C LYS A 128 -17.32 7.67 18.32
N SER A 129 -16.91 7.98 19.56
CA SER A 129 -17.72 7.66 20.73
C SER A 129 -19.02 8.46 20.67
N THR A 130 -20.10 7.86 20.18
CA THR A 130 -21.43 8.43 20.34
C THR A 130 -21.80 8.27 21.82
N ARG A 131 -21.51 9.29 22.65
CA ARG A 131 -22.11 9.34 23.98
C ARG A 131 -23.62 9.35 23.78
N ALA A 132 -24.30 8.32 24.27
CA ALA A 132 -25.75 8.35 24.35
C ALA A 132 -26.15 9.62 25.13
N PRO A 133 -27.15 10.38 24.66
CA PRO A 133 -27.64 11.51 25.43
C PRO A 133 -28.06 11.02 26.84
N PRO A 134 -27.79 11.80 27.90
CA PRO A 134 -28.21 11.42 29.24
C PRO A 134 -29.70 11.10 29.24
N VAL A 135 -30.05 9.92 29.79
CA VAL A 135 -31.45 9.50 29.92
C VAL A 135 -32.17 10.55 30.73
N GLU A 136 -33.05 11.30 30.07
CA GLU A 136 -33.94 12.25 30.71
C GLU A 136 -34.88 11.44 31.62
N GLN A 137 -34.59 11.44 32.92
CA GLN A 137 -35.42 10.76 33.90
C GLN A 137 -36.76 11.50 33.94
N SER A 138 -37.80 10.92 33.34
CA SER A 138 -39.16 11.47 33.44
C SER A 138 -39.56 11.54 34.91
N PRO A 139 -40.01 12.70 35.41
CA PRO A 139 -40.52 12.82 36.77
C PRO A 139 -41.78 11.96 36.91
N THR A 140 -41.81 11.16 37.97
CA THR A 140 -42.94 10.31 38.37
C THR A 140 -43.97 11.12 39.15
#